data_AF-A0A8S1ITV2-F1
#
_entry.id   AF-A0A8S1ITV2-F1
#
_cell.length_a   1.000
_cell.length_b   1.000
_cell.length_c   1.000
_cell.angle_alpha   90.00
_cell.angle_beta   90.00
_cell.angle_gamma   90.00
#
_symmetry.space_group_name_H-M   'P 1'
#
loop_
_entity.id
_entity.type
_entity.pdbx_description
1 polymer ?
#
loop_
_entity_poly.entity_id
_entity_poly.type
_entity_poly.pdbx_seq_one_letter_code
_entity_poly.pdbx_strand_id
1 'polypeptide(L)'
;MASATPCGRVVALLPSATATVCALGRQTAIVGSSHECTRQEIQHANVCTRAKVEGFDSAEYKDVLDACNAAASGLWLQLHQHHRMLLEFVLSDFCVDVDTLIELKPAVILTHVQGRALMLKLRR
;
A
#
# COMPACT_ATOMS: atom_id res chain seq x y z
N MET A 1 -24.26 25.30 -10.47
CA MET A 1 -22.87 25.75 -10.23
C MET A 1 -22.22 24.73 -9.33
N ALA A 2 -21.36 23.87 -9.87
CA ALA A 2 -20.68 22.83 -9.09
C ALA A 2 -19.66 23.50 -8.16
N SER A 3 -19.85 23.39 -6.84
CA SER A 3 -18.85 23.82 -5.88
C SER A 3 -17.58 23.01 -6.11
N ALA A 4 -16.47 23.67 -6.41
CA ALA A 4 -15.17 23.01 -6.47
C ALA A 4 -14.91 22.39 -5.09
N THR A 5 -14.99 21.06 -5.00
CA THR A 5 -14.42 20.30 -3.87
C THR A 5 -12.98 20.80 -3.71
N PRO A 6 -12.52 21.13 -2.48
CA PRO A 6 -11.12 21.50 -2.27
C PRO A 6 -10.27 20.45 -2.98
N CYS A 7 -9.32 20.88 -3.82
CA CYS A 7 -8.42 19.97 -4.52
C CYS A 7 -7.58 19.26 -3.44
N GLY A 8 -8.10 18.14 -2.93
CA GLY A 8 -7.63 17.52 -1.70
C GLY A 8 -6.23 16.98 -1.90
N ARG A 9 -5.36 17.16 -0.90
CA ARG A 9 -4.02 16.59 -0.88
C ARG A 9 -4.15 15.07 -0.70
N VAL A 10 -3.72 14.29 -1.68
CA VAL A 10 -3.84 12.83 -1.69
C VAL A 10 -2.48 12.21 -1.42
N VAL A 11 -2.45 11.23 -0.53
CA VAL A 11 -1.32 10.29 -0.44
C VAL A 11 -1.80 8.94 -0.99
N ALA A 12 -1.06 8.35 -1.93
CA ALA A 12 -1.39 7.06 -2.54
C ALA A 12 -0.30 6.02 -2.29
N LEU A 13 -0.55 5.11 -1.35
CA LEU A 13 0.46 4.17 -0.84
C LEU A 13 0.54 2.86 -1.64
N LEU A 14 -0.04 2.82 -2.85
CA LEU A 14 0.15 1.73 -3.81
C LEU A 14 0.30 2.27 -5.23
N PRO A 15 1.15 1.65 -6.07
CA PRO A 15 1.27 2.02 -7.48
C PRO A 15 -0.07 2.00 -8.25
N SER A 16 -0.97 1.06 -7.92
CA SER A 16 -2.31 0.99 -8.52
C SER A 16 -3.21 2.15 -8.10
N ALA A 17 -3.21 2.53 -6.81
CA ALA A 17 -3.96 3.68 -6.32
C ALA A 17 -3.45 4.98 -6.97
N THR A 18 -2.13 5.14 -7.08
CA THR A 18 -1.52 6.26 -7.83
C THR A 18 -1.99 6.27 -9.28
N ALA A 19 -1.96 5.11 -9.95
CA ALA A 19 -2.43 4.98 -11.34
C ALA A 19 -3.89 5.41 -11.51
N THR A 20 -4.77 5.03 -10.58
CA THR A 20 -6.18 5.45 -10.59
C THR A 20 -6.31 6.96 -10.48
N VAL A 21 -5.59 7.61 -9.55
CA VAL A 21 -5.64 9.07 -9.38
C VAL A 21 -5.11 9.80 -10.62
N CYS A 22 -4.03 9.32 -11.22
CA CYS A 22 -3.52 9.86 -12.48
C CYS A 22 -4.51 9.68 -13.64
N ALA A 23 -5.15 8.51 -13.77
CA ALA A 23 -6.14 8.25 -14.80
C ALA A 23 -7.39 9.15 -14.67
N LEU A 24 -7.69 9.62 -13.45
CA LEU A 24 -8.75 10.60 -13.19
C LEU A 24 -8.30 12.06 -13.45
N GLY A 25 -7.08 12.28 -13.95
CA GLY A 25 -6.52 13.61 -14.21
C GLY A 25 -6.19 14.40 -12.94
N ARG A 26 -5.96 13.71 -11.81
CA ARG A 26 -5.72 14.32 -10.49
C ARG A 26 -4.29 14.12 -9.98
N GLN A 27 -3.34 13.83 -10.85
CA GLN A 27 -1.93 13.60 -10.48
C GLN A 27 -1.30 14.75 -9.67
N THR A 28 -1.69 16.01 -9.94
CA THR A 28 -1.17 17.19 -9.22
C THR A 28 -1.69 17.31 -7.78
N ALA A 29 -2.70 16.53 -7.42
CA ALA A 29 -3.22 16.45 -6.07
C ALA A 29 -2.41 15.47 -5.20
N ILE A 30 -1.56 14.64 -5.81
CA ILE A 30 -0.76 13.64 -5.11
C ILE A 30 0.42 14.32 -4.44
N VAL A 31 0.46 14.29 -3.11
CA VAL A 31 1.53 14.89 -2.30
C VAL A 31 2.48 13.85 -1.74
N GLY A 32 2.07 12.57 -1.77
CA GLY A 32 2.92 11.46 -1.37
C GLY A 32 2.53 10.12 -2.02
N SER A 33 3.52 9.25 -2.21
CA SER A 33 3.35 7.95 -2.88
C SER A 33 4.16 6.83 -2.23
N SER A 34 3.88 5.58 -2.63
CA SER A 34 4.75 4.44 -2.32
C SER A 34 6.13 4.56 -2.98
N HIS A 35 7.16 3.98 -2.35
CA HIS A 35 8.51 3.84 -2.92
C HIS A 35 8.54 2.96 -4.18
N GLU A 36 7.55 2.09 -4.35
CA GLU A 36 7.42 1.24 -5.55
C GLU A 36 6.86 2.01 -6.76
N CYS A 37 6.35 3.23 -6.57
CA CYS A 37 5.76 4.00 -7.66
C CYS A 37 6.81 4.83 -8.39
N THR A 38 7.10 4.48 -9.64
CA THR A 38 8.12 5.11 -10.49
C THR A 38 7.55 6.01 -11.58
N ARG A 39 6.27 6.35 -11.50
CA ARG A 39 5.55 7.15 -12.50
C ARG A 39 6.11 8.57 -12.62
N GLN A 40 6.34 9.03 -13.86
CA GLN A 40 6.93 10.35 -14.11
C GLN A 40 5.98 11.50 -13.75
N GLU A 41 4.66 11.27 -13.89
CA GLU A 41 3.62 12.26 -13.66
C GLU A 41 3.55 12.74 -12.19
N ILE A 42 4.14 11.99 -11.27
CA ILE A 42 4.11 12.24 -9.83
C ILE A 42 5.50 12.39 -9.20
N GLN A 43 6.53 12.72 -9.99
CA GLN A 43 7.89 12.93 -9.46
C GLN A 43 7.99 14.04 -8.40
N HIS A 44 6.97 14.90 -8.29
CA HIS A 44 6.86 15.93 -7.26
C HIS A 44 6.36 15.40 -5.92
N ALA A 45 5.78 14.20 -5.87
CA ALA A 45 5.23 13.60 -4.66
C ALA A 45 6.35 13.02 -3.78
N ASN A 46 6.19 13.14 -2.46
CA ASN A 46 7.15 12.59 -1.51
C ASN A 46 6.99 11.07 -1.38
N VAL A 47 8.09 10.35 -1.24
CA VAL A 47 8.05 8.91 -0.96
C VAL A 47 7.68 8.71 0.51
N CYS A 48 6.55 8.06 0.78
CA CYS A 48 5.99 7.91 2.14
C CYS A 48 6.14 6.48 2.70
N THR A 49 6.85 5.61 2.00
CA THR A 49 7.06 4.23 2.42
C THR A 49 8.48 3.78 2.12
N ARG A 50 8.89 2.68 2.75
CA ARG A 50 10.12 1.96 2.43
C ARG A 50 9.91 0.46 2.65
N ALA A 51 10.78 -0.36 2.10
CA ALA A 51 10.81 -1.77 2.44
C ALA A 51 11.11 -1.95 3.94
N LYS A 52 10.42 -2.88 4.62
CA LYS A 52 10.71 -3.24 6.01
C LYS A 52 12.06 -3.94 6.13
N VAL A 53 12.42 -4.69 5.10
CA VAL A 53 13.59 -5.54 5.06
C VAL A 53 14.42 -5.12 3.85
N GLU A 54 15.69 -4.80 4.09
CA GLU A 54 16.66 -4.39 3.07
C GLU A 54 17.82 -5.39 3.01
N GLY A 55 18.51 -5.48 1.88
CA GLY A 55 19.75 -6.26 1.75
C GLY A 55 19.58 -7.75 1.47
N PHE A 56 18.37 -8.21 1.17
CA PHE A 56 18.12 -9.57 0.68
C PHE A 56 18.27 -9.59 -0.85
N ASP A 57 18.86 -10.66 -1.38
CA ASP A 57 18.65 -10.97 -2.80
C ASP A 57 17.16 -11.27 -3.03
N SER A 58 16.66 -10.86 -4.19
CA SER A 58 15.31 -11.10 -4.69
C SER A 58 14.82 -12.54 -4.50
N ALA A 59 15.70 -13.54 -4.64
CA ALA A 59 15.37 -14.94 -4.42
C ALA A 59 15.13 -15.27 -2.94
N GLU A 60 16.04 -14.84 -2.06
CA GLU A 60 15.94 -15.07 -0.61
C GLU A 60 14.72 -14.34 -0.01
N TYR A 61 14.49 -13.10 -0.47
CA TYR A 61 13.32 -12.32 -0.11
C TYR A 61 12.02 -13.04 -0.47
N LYS A 62 11.97 -13.61 -1.68
CA LYS A 62 10.82 -14.37 -2.15
C LYS A 62 10.57 -15.62 -1.29
N ASP A 63 11.62 -16.36 -0.94
CA ASP A 63 11.49 -17.57 -0.13
C ASP A 63 10.96 -17.26 1.29
N VAL A 64 11.47 -16.19 1.91
CA VAL A 64 10.97 -15.72 3.22
C VAL A 64 9.51 -15.29 3.12
N LEU A 65 9.16 -14.51 2.09
CA LEU A 65 7.80 -14.05 1.89
C LEU A 65 6.83 -15.20 1.60
N ASP A 66 7.24 -16.19 0.81
CA ASP A 66 6.43 -17.38 0.52
C ASP A 66 6.21 -18.22 1.79
N ALA A 67 7.24 -18.39 2.63
CA ALA A 67 7.14 -19.09 3.91
C ALA A 67 6.20 -18.36 4.89
N CYS A 68 6.36 -17.04 5.03
CA CYS A 68 5.48 -16.20 5.83
C CYS A 68 4.03 -16.28 5.35
N ASN A 69 3.79 -16.19 4.05
CA ASN A 69 2.45 -16.31 3.46
C ASN A 69 1.82 -17.69 3.67
N ALA A 70 2.60 -18.76 3.57
CA ALA A 70 2.13 -20.12 3.81
C ALA A 70 1.68 -20.32 5.26
N ALA A 71 2.51 -19.89 6.22
CA ALA A 71 2.20 -19.96 7.64
C ALA A 71 0.97 -19.10 8.01
N ALA A 72 0.91 -17.88 7.45
CA ALA A 72 -0.18 -16.94 7.68
C ALA A 72 -1.53 -17.46 7.19
N SER A 73 -1.55 -18.18 6.07
CA SER A 73 -2.80 -18.64 5.45
C SER A 73 -3.54 -19.68 6.30
N GLY A 74 -2.80 -20.56 7.00
CA GLY A 74 -3.38 -21.49 7.97
C GLY A 74 -3.94 -20.76 9.20
N LEU A 75 -3.18 -19.80 9.71
CA LEU A 75 -3.57 -19.02 10.88
C LEU A 75 -4.79 -18.12 10.59
N TRP A 76 -4.87 -17.53 9.39
CA TRP A 76 -5.95 -16.63 8.98
C TRP A 76 -7.34 -17.26 9.06
N LEU A 77 -7.47 -18.56 8.71
CA LEU A 77 -8.73 -19.30 8.82
C LEU A 77 -9.19 -19.49 10.28
N GLN A 78 -8.26 -19.51 11.22
CA GLN A 78 -8.53 -19.76 12.64
C GLN A 78 -8.67 -18.46 13.45
N LEU A 79 -8.22 -17.33 12.91
CA LEU A 79 -8.27 -16.04 13.58
C LEU A 79 -9.59 -15.29 13.35
N HIS A 80 -10.11 -14.70 14.42
CA HIS A 80 -11.19 -13.69 14.37
C HIS A 80 -10.72 -12.41 13.68
N GLN A 81 -11.67 -11.61 13.19
CA GLN A 81 -11.41 -10.39 12.39
C GLN A 81 -10.33 -9.46 12.97
N HIS A 82 -10.32 -9.25 14.29
CA HIS A 82 -9.37 -8.34 14.93
C HIS A 82 -7.94 -8.88 14.95
N HIS A 83 -7.77 -10.21 15.01
CA HIS A 83 -6.46 -10.85 14.98
C HIS A 83 -5.90 -10.97 13.56
N ARG A 84 -6.78 -11.04 12.53
CA ARG A 84 -6.36 -11.02 11.13
C ARG A 84 -5.66 -9.71 10.76
N MET A 85 -6.14 -8.58 11.28
CA MET A 85 -5.49 -7.28 11.05
C MET A 85 -4.08 -7.22 11.65
N LEU A 86 -3.86 -7.82 12.83
CA LEU A 86 -2.52 -7.88 13.43
C LEU A 86 -1.57 -8.72 12.57
N LEU A 87 -2.05 -9.85 12.07
CA LEU A 87 -1.28 -10.71 11.17
C LEU A 87 -0.93 -9.98 9.87
N GLU A 88 -1.90 -9.32 9.24
CA GLU A 88 -1.70 -8.53 8.01
C GLU A 88 -0.75 -7.34 8.24
N PHE A 89 -0.80 -6.70 9.41
CA PHE A 89 0.13 -5.63 9.76
C PHE A 89 1.57 -6.13 9.93
N VAL A 90 1.75 -7.25 10.64
CA VAL A 90 3.07 -7.87 10.84
C VAL A 90 3.66 -8.31 9.50
N LEU A 91 2.83 -8.90 8.63
CA LEU A 91 3.25 -9.45 7.34
C LEU A 91 3.32 -8.43 6.21
N SER A 92 2.90 -7.19 6.42
CA SER A 92 3.11 -6.15 5.41
C SER A 92 4.61 -5.97 5.20
N ASP A 93 5.04 -5.94 3.95
CA ASP A 93 6.45 -5.74 3.60
C ASP A 93 6.89 -4.27 3.69
N PHE A 94 5.96 -3.37 3.99
CA PHE A 94 6.17 -1.93 3.90
C PHE A 94 6.16 -1.27 5.28
N CYS A 95 7.14 -0.39 5.49
CA CYS A 95 7.09 0.62 6.53
C CYS A 95 6.45 1.88 5.94
N VAL A 96 5.45 2.43 6.62
CA VAL A 96 4.92 3.75 6.32
C VAL A 96 5.66 4.77 7.17
N ASP A 97 6.16 5.83 6.54
CA ASP A 97 6.77 6.96 7.22
C ASP A 97 5.69 7.90 7.75
N VAL A 98 5.38 7.77 9.04
CA VAL A 98 4.31 8.52 9.70
C VAL A 98 4.65 10.01 9.83
N ASP A 99 5.91 10.35 10.02
CA ASP A 99 6.33 11.74 10.17
C ASP A 99 6.13 12.50 8.85
N THR A 100 6.54 11.88 7.75
CA THR A 100 6.24 12.39 6.40
C THR A 100 4.73 12.56 6.20
N LEU A 101 3.89 11.60 6.61
CA LEU A 101 2.43 11.74 6.48
C LEU A 101 1.87 12.92 7.29
N ILE A 102 2.37 13.13 8.52
CA ILE A 102 1.95 14.24 9.38
C ILE A 102 2.31 15.58 8.73
N GLU A 103 3.54 15.71 8.22
CA GLU A 103 4.03 16.92 7.56
C GLU A 103 3.24 17.23 6.29
N LEU A 104 2.92 16.20 5.51
CA LEU A 104 2.17 16.36 4.26
C LEU A 104 0.72 16.78 4.45
N LYS A 105 0.14 16.60 5.65
CA LYS A 105 -1.26 16.95 5.96
C LYS A 105 -2.23 16.51 4.85
N PRO A 106 -2.26 15.21 4.49
CA PRO A 106 -3.14 14.72 3.45
C PRO A 106 -4.60 14.88 3.88
N ALA A 107 -5.46 15.25 2.94
CA ALA A 107 -6.90 15.20 3.12
C ALA A 107 -7.43 13.77 3.00
N VAL A 108 -6.76 12.95 2.17
CA VAL A 108 -7.13 11.55 1.92
C VAL A 108 -5.86 10.71 1.79
N ILE A 109 -5.84 9.55 2.45
CA ILE A 109 -4.79 8.53 2.27
C ILE A 109 -5.45 7.32 1.60
N LEU A 110 -4.99 7.00 0.40
CA LEU A 110 -5.36 5.78 -0.32
C LEU A 110 -4.35 4.70 0.05
N THR A 111 -4.81 3.74 0.83
CA THR A 111 -4.05 2.57 1.24
C THR A 111 -4.88 1.31 0.96
N HIS A 112 -4.21 0.18 0.88
CA HIS A 112 -4.84 -1.13 0.78
C HIS A 112 -4.22 -1.99 1.85
N VAL A 113 -5.07 -2.61 2.67
CA VAL A 113 -4.63 -3.75 3.46
C VAL A 113 -4.39 -4.85 2.44
N GLN A 114 -3.15 -5.32 2.28
CA GLN A 114 -2.85 -6.54 1.55
C GLN A 114 -3.38 -7.75 2.35
N GLY A 115 -4.69 -7.79 2.58
CA GLY A 115 -5.38 -9.03 2.85
C GLY A 115 -5.18 -9.86 1.60
N ARG A 116 -4.45 -10.97 1.73
CA ARG A 116 -4.27 -11.91 0.63
C ARG A 116 -5.66 -12.12 0.04
N ALA A 117 -5.78 -11.82 -1.25
CA ALA A 117 -6.97 -12.08 -2.02
C ALA A 117 -7.52 -13.44 -1.63
N LEU A 118 -8.83 -13.51 -1.49
CA LEU A 118 -9.61 -14.72 -1.59
C LEU A 118 -9.14 -15.49 -2.84
N MET A 119 -8.09 -16.31 -2.71
CA MET A 119 -7.70 -17.34 -3.65
C MET A 119 -8.74 -18.46 -3.53
N LEU A 120 -10.00 -18.13 -3.84
CA LEU A 120 -10.93 -19.13 -4.30
C LEU A 120 -10.38 -19.58 -5.66
N LYS A 121 -9.71 -20.74 -5.65
CA LYS A 121 -9.72 -21.62 -6.80
C LYS A 121 -11.19 -21.72 -7.23
N LEU A 122 -11.56 -21.04 -8.31
CA LEU A 122 -12.69 -21.46 -9.13
C LEU A 122 -12.32 -22.84 -9.65
N ARG A 123 -12.60 -23.88 -8.85
CA ARG A 123 -12.74 -25.22 -9.37
C ARG A 123 -13.95 -25.14 -10.31
N ARG A 124 -13.69 -25.25 -11.61
CA ARG A 124 -14.70 -25.75 -12.53
C ARG A 124 -15.02 -27.20 -12.17
#